data_AF-A0A3D3YTN2-F1
#
_entry.id   AF-A0A3D3YTN2-F1
#
_cell.length_a   1.000
_cell.length_b   1.000
_cell.length_c   1.000
_cell.angle_alpha   90.00
_cell.angle_beta   90.00
_cell.angle_gamma   90.00
#
_symmetry.space_group_name_H-M   'P 1'
#
loop_
_entity.id
_entity.type
_entity.pdbx_description
1 polymer ?
#
loop_
_entity_poly.entity_id
_entity_poly.type
_entity_poly.pdbx_seq_one_letter_code
_entity_poly.pdbx_strand_id
1 'polypeptide(L)'
;MTDKSPIDPSFLRGMALPRVSRRDFLRGAGATVGAVGLSAAFAACKISGTTPTGSPTAAFDWTKQKSNGSFTFANWPYYIDFNHGKRPSIDLFTKQTGISVDYKPVILENESFFAKIAPLLRGNQATGYDLMVLTNGFILDEIMRNQWL
;
A
#
# COMPACT_ATOMS: atom_id res chain seq x y z
N MET A 1 67.50 28.95 -29.33
CA MET A 1 66.77 30.07 -28.73
C MET A 1 65.42 29.55 -28.29
N THR A 2 65.18 29.52 -26.98
CA THR A 2 63.96 29.01 -26.32
C THR A 2 62.80 29.98 -26.51
N ASP A 3 61.71 29.55 -27.14
CA ASP A 3 60.46 30.31 -27.19
C ASP A 3 59.62 29.98 -25.95
N LYS A 4 59.27 31.02 -25.17
CA LYS A 4 58.36 30.92 -24.02
C LYS A 4 57.04 31.54 -24.44
N SER A 5 56.07 30.71 -24.79
CA SER A 5 54.69 31.16 -25.01
C SER A 5 54.13 31.78 -23.71
N PRO A 6 53.58 33.00 -23.74
CA PRO A 6 52.98 33.60 -22.54
C PRO A 6 51.67 32.88 -22.22
N ILE A 7 51.50 32.50 -20.95
CA ILE A 7 50.28 31.89 -20.44
C ILE A 7 49.13 32.90 -20.61
N ASP A 8 48.08 32.47 -21.29
CA ASP A 8 46.90 33.28 -21.59
C ASP A 8 46.20 33.74 -20.28
N PRO A 9 45.98 35.05 -20.07
CA PRO A 9 45.30 35.59 -18.89
C PRO A 9 43.86 35.08 -18.73
N SER A 10 43.24 34.56 -19.79
CA SER A 10 41.93 33.89 -19.72
C SER A 10 41.98 32.61 -18.87
N PHE A 11 43.11 31.90 -18.90
CA PHE A 11 43.33 30.67 -18.13
C PHE A 11 43.46 30.94 -16.64
N LEU A 12 44.14 32.04 -16.28
CA LEU A 12 44.28 32.50 -14.89
C LEU A 12 42.94 32.98 -14.30
N ARG A 13 42.09 33.62 -15.11
CA ARG A 13 40.72 33.99 -14.69
C ARG A 13 39.82 32.78 -14.46
N GLY A 14 39.97 31.72 -15.26
CA GLY A 14 39.22 30.48 -15.09
C GLY A 14 39.49 29.75 -13.77
N MET A 15 40.67 29.96 -13.17
CA MET A 15 41.08 29.36 -11.89
C MET A 15 40.78 30.24 -10.67
N ALA A 16 40.54 31.55 -10.85
CA ALA A 16 40.39 32.49 -9.74
C ALA A 16 38.94 32.78 -9.31
N LEU A 17 37.93 32.28 -10.03
CA LEU A 17 36.52 32.49 -9.70
C LEU A 17 35.93 31.26 -8.98
N PRO A 18 35.38 31.40 -7.75
CA PRO A 18 34.65 30.32 -7.11
C PRO A 18 33.42 29.98 -7.96
N ARG A 19 33.42 28.81 -8.59
CA ARG A 19 32.28 28.30 -9.36
C ARG A 19 31.24 27.81 -8.37
N VAL A 20 30.38 28.71 -7.88
CA VAL A 20 29.19 28.31 -7.12
C VAL A 20 28.30 27.52 -8.08
N SER A 21 28.36 26.19 -7.96
CA SER A 21 27.50 25.31 -8.73
C SER A 21 26.07 25.47 -8.24
N ARG A 22 25.10 25.50 -9.15
CA ARG A 22 23.66 25.42 -8.81
C ARG A 22 23.37 24.27 -7.84
N ARG A 23 24.17 23.19 -7.94
CA ARG A 23 24.09 22.00 -7.10
C ARG A 23 24.53 22.24 -5.65
N ASP A 24 25.49 23.14 -5.43
CA ASP A 24 25.97 23.50 -4.08
C ASP A 24 25.04 24.52 -3.42
N PHE A 25 24.44 25.42 -4.21
CA PHE A 25 23.38 26.32 -3.73
C PHE A 25 22.13 25.54 -3.28
N LEU A 26 21.67 24.56 -4.08
CA LEU A 26 20.52 23.72 -3.70
C LEU A 26 20.81 22.84 -2.48
N ARG A 27 22.04 22.35 -2.33
CA ARG A 27 22.47 21.59 -1.14
C ARG A 27 22.59 22.49 0.11
N GLY A 28 23.11 23.71 -0.03
CA GLY A 28 23.24 24.66 1.07
C GLY A 28 21.90 25.25 1.53
N ALA A 29 21.01 25.57 0.60
CA ALA A 29 19.68 26.11 0.91
C ALA A 29 18.69 25.04 1.43
N GLY A 30 18.82 23.79 0.98
CA GLY A 30 17.99 22.68 1.47
C GLY A 30 18.31 22.24 2.89
N ALA A 31 19.55 22.48 3.36
CA ALA A 31 20.00 22.03 4.68
C ALA A 31 19.55 22.92 5.84
N THR A 32 19.26 24.20 5.62
CA THR A 32 19.03 25.17 6.71
C THR A 32 17.57 25.50 7.01
N VAL A 33 16.65 25.38 6.05
CA VAL A 33 15.24 25.78 6.26
C VAL A 33 14.24 24.60 6.18
N GLY A 34 14.60 23.47 5.56
CA GLY A 34 13.67 22.35 5.36
C GLY A 34 13.68 21.26 6.44
N ALA A 35 14.75 21.14 7.22
CA ALA A 35 14.98 19.94 8.04
C ALA A 35 14.22 19.91 9.38
N VAL A 36 13.88 21.08 9.96
CA VAL A 36 13.37 21.15 11.34
C VAL A 36 11.85 21.40 11.42
N GLY A 37 11.22 21.96 10.38
CA GLY A 37 9.80 22.38 10.45
C GLY A 37 8.80 21.42 9.80
N LEU A 38 9.17 20.73 8.72
CA LEU A 38 8.21 19.91 7.93
C LEU A 38 8.14 18.46 8.40
N SER A 39 9.14 17.97 9.14
CA SER A 39 9.18 16.62 9.69
C SER A 39 8.18 16.42 10.85
N ALA A 40 7.86 17.47 11.60
CA ALA A 40 6.94 17.40 12.74
C ALA A 40 5.45 17.29 12.32
N ALA A 41 5.06 17.88 11.18
CA ALA A 41 3.67 17.85 10.71
C ALA A 41 3.28 16.52 10.04
N PHE A 42 4.24 15.78 9.48
CA PHE A 42 3.99 14.46 8.86
C PHE A 42 4.26 13.27 9.78
N ALA A 43 4.78 13.49 11.00
CA ALA A 43 5.01 12.43 11.96
C ALA A 43 3.70 11.83 12.52
N ALA A 44 2.59 12.56 12.46
CA ALA A 44 1.31 12.13 13.04
C ALA A 44 0.55 11.07 12.22
N CYS A 45 0.92 10.84 10.94
CA CYS A 45 0.35 9.76 10.11
C CYS A 45 1.44 8.83 9.55
N LYS A 46 2.53 8.61 10.31
CA LYS A 46 3.55 7.64 9.92
C LYS A 46 2.99 6.23 10.14
N ILE A 47 2.42 5.64 9.09
CA ILE A 47 2.20 4.20 9.03
C ILE A 47 3.60 3.59 9.05
N SER A 48 4.01 3.07 10.21
CA SER A 48 5.28 2.35 10.35
C SER A 48 5.34 1.30 9.24
N GLY A 49 6.40 1.33 8.43
CA GLY A 49 6.68 0.27 7.48
C GLY A 49 6.84 -1.02 8.29
N THR A 50 5.86 -1.91 8.18
CA THR A 50 5.91 -3.22 8.80
C THR A 50 6.78 -4.10 7.92
N THR A 51 7.92 -4.52 8.46
CA THR A 51 8.61 -5.70 7.92
C THR A 51 7.62 -6.87 8.03
N PRO A 52 7.46 -7.74 7.02
CA PRO A 52 6.58 -8.89 7.12
C PRO A 52 7.11 -9.84 8.21
N THR A 53 6.67 -9.64 9.45
CA THR A 53 6.81 -10.57 10.55
C THR A 53 5.59 -11.49 10.54
N GLY A 54 5.43 -12.19 9.43
CA GLY A 54 4.58 -13.36 9.39
C GLY A 54 5.31 -14.47 10.16
N SER A 55 5.08 -14.53 11.47
CA SER A 55 5.38 -15.75 12.22
C SER A 55 4.27 -16.73 11.91
N PRO A 56 4.54 -18.01 11.62
CA PRO A 56 3.48 -18.98 11.35
C PRO A 56 2.54 -19.02 12.55
N THR A 57 1.36 -18.44 12.40
CA THR A 57 0.33 -18.44 13.41
C THR A 57 -0.03 -19.90 13.66
N ALA A 58 0.02 -20.35 14.92
CA ALA A 58 -0.48 -21.67 15.28
C ALA A 58 -1.89 -21.83 14.68
N ALA A 59 -2.20 -23.02 14.13
CA ALA A 59 -3.47 -23.27 13.47
C ALA A 59 -4.63 -22.79 14.35
N PHE A 60 -5.49 -21.93 13.79
CA PHE A 60 -6.57 -21.32 14.53
C PHE A 60 -7.55 -22.39 15.02
N ASP A 61 -7.81 -22.43 16.33
CA ASP A 61 -8.66 -23.44 16.95
C ASP A 61 -10.14 -23.06 16.81
N TRP A 62 -10.76 -23.56 15.73
CA TRP A 62 -12.17 -23.38 15.43
C TRP A 62 -13.11 -24.02 16.46
N THR A 63 -12.66 -25.02 17.23
CA THR A 63 -13.53 -25.76 18.16
C THR A 63 -13.97 -24.92 19.36
N LYS A 64 -13.22 -23.85 19.68
CA LYS A 64 -13.51 -22.93 20.78
C LYS A 64 -14.33 -21.71 20.37
N GLN A 65 -14.57 -21.54 19.06
CA GLN A 65 -15.26 -20.36 18.55
C GLN A 65 -16.76 -20.57 18.48
N LYS A 66 -17.51 -19.48 18.57
CA LYS A 66 -18.95 -19.46 18.32
C LYS A 66 -19.21 -18.82 16.96
N SER A 67 -20.15 -19.38 16.21
CA SER A 67 -20.59 -18.79 14.95
C SER A 67 -21.21 -17.41 15.21
N ASN A 68 -20.81 -16.43 14.40
CA ASN A 68 -21.40 -15.09 14.40
C ASN A 68 -22.78 -15.05 13.70
N GLY A 69 -23.18 -16.15 13.04
CA GLY A 69 -24.45 -16.25 12.31
C GLY A 69 -24.55 -15.34 11.07
N SER A 70 -23.52 -14.52 10.81
CA SER A 70 -23.44 -13.64 9.66
C SER A 70 -22.01 -13.32 9.30
N PHE A 71 -21.79 -12.96 8.03
CA PHE A 71 -20.50 -12.48 7.54
C PHE A 71 -20.66 -11.51 6.37
N THR A 72 -19.66 -10.67 6.16
CA THR A 72 -19.60 -9.70 5.06
C THR A 72 -18.79 -10.27 3.90
N PHE A 73 -19.41 -10.34 2.72
CA PHE A 73 -18.82 -10.93 1.52
C PHE A 73 -18.53 -9.88 0.45
N ALA A 74 -17.26 -9.54 0.24
CA ALA A 74 -16.82 -8.73 -0.89
C ALA A 74 -16.56 -9.59 -2.14
N ASN A 75 -17.19 -9.21 -3.25
CA ASN A 75 -17.01 -9.90 -4.53
C ASN A 75 -17.04 -8.91 -5.70
N TRP A 76 -16.65 -9.41 -6.86
CA TRP A 76 -16.92 -8.77 -8.14
C TRP A 76 -18.41 -8.83 -8.46
N PRO A 77 -19.03 -7.73 -8.95
CA PRO A 77 -20.46 -7.71 -9.28
C PRO A 77 -20.94 -8.84 -10.19
N TYR A 78 -20.06 -9.32 -11.08
CA TYR A 78 -20.35 -10.32 -12.10
C TYR A 78 -19.93 -11.75 -11.75
N TYR A 79 -19.31 -11.99 -10.58
CA TYR A 79 -18.86 -13.33 -10.14
C TYR A 79 -19.88 -14.01 -9.23
N ILE A 80 -21.15 -13.69 -9.39
CA ILE A 80 -22.26 -14.30 -8.67
C ILE A 80 -23.48 -14.28 -9.59
N ASP A 81 -24.39 -15.22 -9.40
CA ASP A 81 -25.65 -15.26 -10.13
C ASP A 81 -26.48 -13.99 -9.89
N PHE A 82 -27.12 -13.48 -10.94
CA PHE A 82 -28.05 -12.36 -10.84
C PHE A 82 -29.35 -12.74 -11.52
N ASN A 83 -30.46 -12.65 -10.79
CA ASN A 83 -31.77 -12.88 -11.38
C ASN A 83 -32.82 -11.94 -10.78
N HIS A 84 -33.41 -11.08 -11.61
CA HIS A 84 -34.45 -10.12 -11.22
C HIS A 84 -34.12 -9.32 -9.93
N GLY A 85 -32.90 -8.81 -9.80
CA GLY A 85 -32.47 -8.04 -8.62
C GLY A 85 -32.05 -8.89 -7.42
N LYS A 86 -32.10 -10.22 -7.52
CA LYS A 86 -31.73 -11.17 -6.46
C LYS A 86 -30.47 -11.97 -6.79
N ARG A 87 -29.94 -12.62 -5.76
CA ARG A 87 -28.75 -13.49 -5.82
C ARG A 87 -29.15 -14.91 -5.33
N PRO A 88 -29.77 -15.74 -6.20
CA PRO A 88 -30.33 -17.04 -5.79
C PRO A 88 -29.35 -17.96 -5.03
N SER A 89 -28.06 -17.95 -5.36
CA SER A 89 -27.05 -18.76 -4.67
C SER A 89 -26.83 -18.31 -3.22
N ILE A 90 -26.89 -17.00 -2.96
CA ILE A 90 -26.79 -16.43 -1.60
C ILE A 90 -28.08 -16.72 -0.83
N ASP A 91 -29.23 -16.59 -1.47
CA ASP A 91 -30.53 -16.90 -0.86
C ASP A 91 -30.59 -18.40 -0.47
N LEU A 92 -30.11 -19.28 -1.35
CA LEU A 92 -30.05 -20.72 -1.10
C LEU A 92 -29.09 -21.05 0.05
N PHE A 93 -27.89 -20.46 0.05
CA PHE A 93 -26.92 -20.64 1.14
C PHE A 93 -27.51 -20.21 2.48
N THR A 94 -28.13 -19.03 2.53
CA THR A 94 -28.76 -18.50 3.75
C THR A 94 -29.87 -19.42 4.23
N LYS A 95 -30.71 -19.93 3.31
CA LYS A 95 -31.80 -20.86 3.65
C LYS A 95 -31.30 -22.20 4.19
N GLN A 96 -30.20 -22.72 3.66
CA GLN A 96 -29.66 -24.02 4.06
C GLN A 96 -28.89 -23.97 5.38
N THR A 97 -28.16 -22.87 5.62
CA THR A 97 -27.23 -22.77 6.75
C THR A 97 -27.79 -21.94 7.91
N GLY A 98 -28.78 -21.09 7.66
CA GLY A 98 -29.23 -20.07 8.60
C GLY A 98 -28.24 -18.91 8.79
N ILE A 99 -27.15 -18.86 8.00
CA ILE A 99 -26.12 -17.82 8.08
C ILE A 99 -26.51 -16.66 7.15
N SER A 100 -26.61 -15.46 7.70
CA SER A 100 -26.88 -14.25 6.93
C SER A 100 -25.64 -13.76 6.17
N VAL A 101 -25.81 -13.32 4.93
CA VAL A 101 -24.71 -12.84 4.09
C VAL A 101 -24.92 -11.35 3.78
N ASP A 102 -24.04 -10.49 4.28
CA ASP A 102 -23.98 -9.10 3.84
C ASP A 102 -23.14 -9.01 2.55
N TYR A 103 -23.82 -9.14 1.41
CA TYR A 103 -23.18 -9.18 0.10
C TYR A 103 -22.80 -7.79 -0.41
N LYS A 104 -21.51 -7.61 -0.69
CA LYS A 104 -20.90 -6.36 -1.14
C LYS A 104 -20.25 -6.55 -2.52
N PRO A 105 -20.93 -6.19 -3.62
CA PRO A 105 -20.35 -6.21 -4.97
C PRO A 105 -19.44 -4.98 -5.19
N VAL A 106 -18.39 -4.84 -4.38
CA VAL A 106 -17.57 -3.63 -4.27
C VAL A 106 -16.23 -3.72 -5.02
N ILE A 107 -15.88 -4.90 -5.51
CA ILE A 107 -14.63 -5.12 -6.25
C ILE A 107 -14.90 -4.81 -7.72
N LEU A 108 -14.56 -3.58 -8.13
CA LEU A 108 -14.68 -3.14 -9.52
C LEU A 108 -13.37 -3.27 -10.28
N GLU A 109 -12.25 -3.07 -9.58
CA GLU A 109 -10.87 -3.18 -10.09
C GLU A 109 -9.98 -3.67 -8.96
N ASN A 110 -9.00 -4.52 -9.28
CA ASN A 110 -8.12 -5.14 -8.27
C ASN A 110 -7.31 -4.08 -7.51
N GLU A 111 -6.66 -3.17 -8.23
CA GLU A 111 -5.75 -2.16 -7.69
C GLU A 111 -6.49 -1.19 -6.78
N SER A 112 -7.68 -0.74 -7.21
CA SER A 112 -8.52 0.19 -6.44
C SER A 112 -9.05 -0.45 -5.17
N PHE A 113 -9.42 -1.73 -5.22
CA PHE A 113 -9.85 -2.47 -4.04
C PHE A 113 -8.68 -2.71 -3.08
N PHE A 114 -7.54 -3.19 -3.59
CA PHE A 114 -6.32 -3.43 -2.82
C PHE A 114 -5.82 -2.16 -2.13
N ALA A 115 -5.81 -1.01 -2.81
CA ALA A 115 -5.41 0.27 -2.22
C ALA A 115 -6.23 0.65 -0.99
N LYS A 116 -7.50 0.22 -0.90
CA LYS A 116 -8.36 0.45 0.27
C LYS A 116 -8.04 -0.51 1.43
N ILE A 117 -7.84 -1.79 1.14
CA ILE A 117 -7.66 -2.82 2.20
C ILE A 117 -6.21 -2.97 2.67
N ALA A 118 -5.22 -2.72 1.81
CA ALA A 118 -3.80 -2.94 2.12
C ALA A 118 -3.27 -2.12 3.31
N PRO A 119 -3.66 -0.86 3.54
CA PRO A 119 -3.27 -0.13 4.75
C PRO A 119 -3.84 -0.77 6.03
N LEU A 120 -5.08 -1.28 5.97
CA LEU A 120 -5.74 -1.93 7.10
C LEU A 120 -5.06 -3.26 7.42
N LEU A 121 -4.81 -4.09 6.40
CA LEU A 121 -4.11 -5.37 6.56
C LEU A 121 -2.69 -5.17 7.12
N ARG A 122 -1.93 -4.18 6.59
CA ARG A 122 -0.61 -3.82 7.14
C ARG A 122 -0.66 -3.36 8.60
N GLY A 123 -1.74 -2.70 8.99
CA GLY A 123 -1.98 -2.22 10.35
C GLY A 123 -2.59 -3.27 11.28
N ASN A 124 -2.79 -4.51 10.83
CA ASN A 124 -3.53 -5.55 11.54
C ASN A 124 -4.94 -5.08 11.98
N GLN A 125 -5.58 -4.27 11.13
CA GLN A 125 -6.92 -3.73 11.32
C GLN A 125 -7.93 -4.51 10.47
N ALA A 126 -9.16 -4.63 10.98
CA ALA A 126 -10.24 -5.26 10.24
C ALA A 126 -10.53 -4.49 8.93
N THR A 127 -10.60 -5.22 7.82
CA THR A 127 -10.98 -4.67 6.50
C THR A 127 -12.47 -4.36 6.40
N GLY A 128 -13.27 -4.93 7.30
CA GLY A 128 -14.73 -4.94 7.25
C GLY A 128 -15.31 -6.06 6.36
N TYR A 129 -14.47 -6.93 5.79
CA TYR A 129 -14.89 -8.08 4.99
C TYR A 129 -14.35 -9.36 5.59
N ASP A 130 -15.23 -10.34 5.78
CA ASP A 130 -14.88 -11.67 6.30
C ASP A 130 -14.51 -12.63 5.16
N LEU A 131 -15.11 -12.43 3.99
CA LEU A 131 -14.81 -13.15 2.76
C LEU A 131 -14.56 -12.15 1.63
N MET A 132 -13.44 -12.32 0.91
CA MET A 132 -13.10 -11.52 -0.26
C MET A 132 -12.74 -12.45 -1.41
N VAL A 133 -13.34 -12.23 -2.59
CA VAL A 133 -12.96 -12.95 -3.82
C VAL A 133 -12.02 -12.08 -4.64
N LEU A 134 -10.74 -12.43 -4.62
CA LEU A 134 -9.69 -11.75 -5.35
C LEU A 134 -9.32 -12.54 -6.61
N THR A 135 -9.08 -11.84 -7.71
CA THR A 135 -8.54 -12.46 -8.92
C THR A 135 -7.08 -12.84 -8.67
N ASN A 136 -6.65 -13.96 -9.24
CA ASN A 136 -5.26 -14.40 -9.18
C ASN A 136 -4.31 -13.34 -9.76
N GLY A 137 -3.06 -13.34 -9.30
CA GLY A 137 -1.99 -12.46 -9.78
C GLY A 137 -1.27 -11.75 -8.65
N PHE A 138 -0.55 -10.69 -9.00
CA PHE A 138 0.39 -10.01 -8.10
C PHE A 138 -0.23 -9.60 -6.75
N ILE A 139 -1.47 -9.11 -6.74
CA ILE A 139 -2.15 -8.65 -5.51
C ILE A 139 -2.43 -9.80 -4.56
N LEU A 140 -2.97 -10.92 -5.07
CA LEU A 140 -3.19 -12.11 -4.24
C LEU A 140 -1.86 -12.65 -3.71
N ASP A 141 -0.84 -12.73 -4.57
CA ASP A 141 0.49 -13.19 -4.17
C ASP A 141 1.09 -12.28 -3.09
N GLU A 142 0.90 -10.98 -3.19
CA GLU A 142 1.39 -10.01 -2.21
C GLU A 142 0.73 -10.19 -0.85
N ILE A 143 -0.60 -10.36 -0.82
CA ILE A 143 -1.34 -10.62 0.40
C ILE A 143 -0.87 -11.92 1.06
N MET A 144 -0.67 -12.99 0.28
CA MET A 144 -0.18 -14.28 0.78
C MET A 144 1.26 -14.20 1.27
N ARG A 145 2.16 -13.54 0.53
CA ARG A 145 3.57 -13.36 0.91
C ARG A 145 3.71 -12.62 2.23
N ASN A 146 2.83 -11.67 2.51
CA ASN A 146 2.82 -10.90 3.75
C ASN A 146 2.04 -11.59 4.89
N GLN A 147 1.47 -12.78 4.67
CA GLN A 147 0.67 -13.55 5.63
C GLN A 147 -0.48 -12.74 6.25
N TRP A 148 -1.23 -12.03 5.41
CA TRP A 148 -2.42 -11.29 5.85
C TRP A 148 -3.73 -12.11 5.78
N LEU A 149 -3.64 -13.42 5.56
CA LEU A 149 -4.76 -14.38 5.51
C LEU A 149 -4.56 -15.50 6.53
#